data_AF-A0A7C1AX42-F1
#
_entry.id   AF-A0A7C1AX42-F1
#
_cell.length_a   1.000
_cell.length_b   1.000
_cell.length_c   1.000
_cell.angle_alpha   90.00
_cell.angle_beta   90.00
_cell.angle_gamma   90.00
#
_symmetry.space_group_name_H-M   'P 1'
#
loop_
_entity.id
_entity.type
_entity.pdbx_description
1 polymer ?
#
loop_
_entity_poly.entity_id
_entity_poly.type
_entity_poly.pdbx_seq_one_letter_code
_entity_poly.pdbx_strand_id
1 'polypeptide(L)'
;MGSSTSSLRKQAETIHDRMVMILAEVRQYFERYLDGFLNEGSLPVGIFRLLDKFFSLLDELNKLYLARLKREHGIEPFCKPGCSWCCFQMPGGMSFVEYLYLYEGIWRQRPGNLYLARLLDRSSHFATGGANHGLDCQNKILGEYFAKKCPCPFLNNDAGICELYRYRPIVCRSHYSFSPPRFCRPDQQETWRRQIVNIEQSVMVSQMLLSLDKLLPFRLSQFLVPGLLEFMVNVMGCRPIEWLED
;
A
#
# COMPACT_ATOMS: atom_id res chain seq x y z
N MET A 1 -0.99 -26.47 25.67
CA MET A 1 -1.25 -25.23 24.90
C MET A 1 -0.14 -24.87 23.89
N GLY A 2 1.01 -25.57 23.80
CA GLY A 2 2.12 -25.21 22.92
C GLY A 2 2.05 -25.63 21.43
N SER A 3 1.17 -26.57 21.03
CA SER A 3 1.16 -27.07 19.63
C SER A 3 0.50 -26.12 18.63
N SER A 4 -0.49 -25.33 19.07
CA SER A 4 -1.31 -24.50 18.18
C SER A 4 -0.64 -23.16 17.79
N THR A 5 0.23 -22.61 18.64
CA THR A 5 1.03 -21.41 18.34
C THR A 5 2.19 -21.74 17.38
N SER A 6 2.84 -22.90 17.58
CA SER A 6 3.84 -23.42 16.64
C SER A 6 3.28 -23.60 15.22
N SER A 7 2.02 -24.07 15.12
CA SER A 7 1.33 -24.23 13.84
C SER A 7 1.07 -22.91 13.10
N LEU A 8 0.57 -21.86 13.77
CA LEU A 8 0.33 -20.55 13.12
C LEU A 8 1.62 -19.88 12.65
N ARG A 9 2.70 -20.00 13.43
CA ARG A 9 4.01 -19.47 13.05
C ARG A 9 4.53 -20.12 11.77
N LYS A 10 4.46 -21.47 11.69
CA LYS A 10 4.86 -22.22 10.49
C LYS A 10 4.02 -21.84 9.26
N GLN A 11 2.73 -21.59 9.45
CA GLN A 11 1.86 -21.11 8.37
C GLN A 11 2.28 -19.72 7.87
N ALA A 12 2.57 -18.78 8.78
CA ALA A 12 3.05 -17.44 8.41
C ALA A 12 4.39 -17.50 7.65
N GLU A 13 5.34 -18.33 8.11
CA GLU A 13 6.61 -18.59 7.42
C GLU A 13 6.37 -19.12 6.00
N THR A 14 5.47 -20.11 5.84
CA THR A 14 5.10 -20.65 4.52
C THR A 14 4.49 -19.59 3.60
N ILE A 15 3.67 -18.68 4.12
CA ILE A 15 3.09 -17.59 3.34
C ILE A 15 4.19 -16.62 2.89
N HIS A 16 5.12 -16.25 3.78
CA HIS A 16 6.25 -15.39 3.41
C HIS A 16 7.10 -15.99 2.30
N ASP A 17 7.43 -17.28 2.37
CA ASP A 17 8.21 -17.95 1.33
C ASP A 17 7.49 -17.90 -0.02
N ARG A 18 6.17 -18.14 -0.03
CA ARG A 18 5.35 -18.03 -1.25
C ARG A 18 5.31 -16.60 -1.80
N MET A 19 5.23 -15.59 -0.93
CA MET A 19 5.29 -14.19 -1.34
C MET A 19 6.64 -13.85 -1.98
N VAL A 20 7.75 -14.33 -1.41
CA VAL A 20 9.10 -14.16 -1.98
C VAL A 20 9.21 -14.81 -3.36
N MET A 21 8.71 -16.04 -3.52
CA MET A 21 8.72 -16.74 -4.81
C MET A 21 7.92 -16.00 -5.88
N ILE A 22 6.76 -15.45 -5.53
CA ILE A 22 5.95 -14.64 -6.44
C ILE A 22 6.71 -13.37 -6.86
N LEU A 23 7.31 -12.65 -5.91
CA LEU A 23 8.07 -11.43 -6.24
C LEU A 23 9.31 -11.74 -7.08
N ALA A 24 9.95 -12.90 -6.88
CA ALA A 24 11.05 -13.35 -7.72
C ALA A 24 10.59 -13.64 -9.16
N GLU A 25 9.41 -14.22 -9.34
CA GLU A 25 8.82 -14.43 -10.66
C GLU A 25 8.45 -13.10 -11.33
N VAL A 26 7.79 -12.18 -10.60
CA VAL A 26 7.51 -10.81 -11.08
C VAL A 26 8.79 -10.10 -11.50
N ARG A 27 9.89 -10.29 -10.76
CA ARG A 27 11.20 -9.73 -11.09
C ARG A 27 11.72 -10.25 -12.44
N GLN A 28 11.59 -11.55 -12.71
CA GLN A 28 11.99 -12.14 -14.00
C GLN A 28 11.17 -11.57 -15.17
N TYR A 29 9.88 -11.33 -14.96
CA TYR A 29 9.06 -10.63 -15.96
C TYR A 29 9.61 -9.23 -16.22
N PHE A 30 9.85 -8.42 -15.18
CA PHE A 30 10.37 -7.07 -15.38
C PHE A 30 11.76 -7.07 -16.02
N GLU A 31 12.65 -8.00 -15.67
CA GLU A 31 13.96 -8.13 -16.35
C GLU A 31 13.83 -8.38 -17.88
N ARG A 32 12.70 -8.93 -18.35
CA ARG A 32 12.44 -9.17 -19.78
C ARG A 32 11.62 -8.07 -20.45
N TYR A 33 10.64 -7.50 -19.76
CA TYR A 33 9.61 -6.62 -20.34
C TYR A 33 9.73 -5.15 -19.90
N LEU A 34 10.75 -4.78 -19.12
CA LEU A 34 10.89 -3.41 -18.60
C LEU A 34 10.94 -2.36 -19.71
N ASP A 35 11.67 -2.61 -20.80
CA ASP A 35 11.78 -1.64 -21.91
C ASP A 35 10.44 -1.45 -22.62
N GLY A 36 9.69 -2.53 -22.87
CA GLY A 36 8.33 -2.45 -23.42
C GLY A 36 7.40 -1.67 -22.50
N PHE A 37 7.46 -1.93 -21.19
CA PHE A 37 6.69 -1.20 -20.20
C PHE A 37 6.99 0.29 -20.17
N LEU A 38 8.27 0.69 -20.16
CA LEU A 38 8.66 2.09 -20.07
C LEU A 38 8.35 2.88 -21.35
N ASN A 39 8.39 2.23 -22.51
CA ASN A 39 8.16 2.90 -23.80
C ASN A 39 6.69 2.87 -24.24
N GLU A 40 6.03 1.73 -24.07
CA GLU A 40 4.70 1.47 -24.62
C GLU A 40 3.61 1.48 -23.53
N GLY A 41 3.98 1.22 -22.27
CA GLY A 41 3.01 1.00 -21.18
C GLY A 41 2.43 -0.41 -21.19
N SER A 42 3.04 -1.35 -21.90
CA SER A 42 2.58 -2.72 -22.08
C SER A 42 3.30 -3.71 -21.15
N LEU A 43 2.56 -4.69 -20.62
CA LEU A 43 3.09 -5.73 -19.73
C LEU A 43 2.32 -7.05 -19.92
N PRO A 44 2.96 -8.21 -19.76
CA PRO A 44 2.26 -9.49 -19.70
C PRO A 44 1.26 -9.54 -18.54
N VAL A 45 0.05 -10.02 -18.84
CA VAL A 45 -1.05 -10.16 -17.86
C VAL A 45 -0.69 -11.10 -16.71
N GLY A 46 0.25 -12.03 -16.91
CA GLY A 46 0.83 -12.86 -15.86
C GLY A 46 1.34 -12.08 -14.65
N ILE A 47 1.91 -10.89 -14.86
CA ILE A 47 2.39 -10.02 -13.76
C ILE A 47 1.24 -9.59 -12.87
N PHE A 48 0.12 -9.16 -13.46
CA PHE A 48 -1.06 -8.76 -12.68
C PHE A 48 -1.62 -9.94 -11.87
N ARG A 49 -1.72 -11.12 -12.48
CA ARG A 49 -2.19 -12.35 -11.80
C ARG A 49 -1.28 -12.70 -10.60
N LEU A 50 0.03 -12.57 -10.76
CA LEU A 50 1.02 -12.78 -9.70
C LEU A 50 0.88 -11.75 -8.57
N LEU A 51 0.74 -10.46 -8.91
CA LEU A 51 0.54 -9.40 -7.90
C LEU A 51 -0.78 -9.56 -7.15
N ASP A 52 -1.88 -9.91 -7.83
CA ASP A 52 -3.17 -10.18 -7.18
C ASP A 52 -3.06 -11.34 -6.17
N LYS A 53 -2.30 -12.38 -6.53
CA LYS A 53 -1.97 -13.49 -5.62
C LYS A 53 -1.08 -13.05 -4.46
N PHE A 54 -0.07 -12.21 -4.70
CA PHE A 54 0.78 -11.65 -3.65
C PHE A 54 -0.04 -10.87 -2.60
N PHE A 55 -0.92 -9.98 -3.05
CA PHE A 55 -1.78 -9.21 -2.13
C PHE A 55 -2.80 -10.08 -1.41
N SER A 56 -3.30 -11.14 -2.06
CA SER A 56 -4.18 -12.12 -1.40
C SER A 56 -3.44 -12.87 -0.27
N LEU A 57 -2.18 -13.26 -0.50
CA LEU A 57 -1.33 -13.87 0.53
C LEU A 57 -1.03 -12.91 1.68
N LEU A 58 -0.82 -11.61 1.39
CA LEU A 58 -0.68 -10.60 2.44
C LEU A 58 -1.95 -10.47 3.30
N ASP A 59 -3.13 -10.51 2.68
CA ASP A 59 -4.38 -10.50 3.43
C ASP A 59 -4.55 -11.76 4.30
N GLU A 60 -4.14 -12.93 3.80
CA GLU A 60 -4.10 -14.18 4.59
C GLU A 60 -3.12 -14.08 5.76
N LEU A 61 -1.91 -13.56 5.53
CA LEU A 61 -0.92 -13.33 6.56
C LEU A 61 -1.49 -12.43 7.67
N ASN A 62 -2.10 -11.31 7.31
CA ASN A 62 -2.70 -10.38 8.27
C ASN A 62 -3.78 -11.06 9.10
N LYS A 63 -4.64 -11.90 8.49
CA LYS A 63 -5.64 -12.69 9.23
C LYS A 63 -4.99 -13.65 10.23
N LEU A 64 -3.90 -14.33 9.86
CA LEU A 64 -3.19 -15.23 10.78
C LEU A 64 -2.61 -14.48 11.98
N TYR A 65 -1.98 -13.32 11.75
CA TYR A 65 -1.45 -12.47 12.81
C TYR A 65 -2.53 -11.98 13.76
N LEU A 66 -3.65 -11.48 13.24
CA LEU A 66 -4.78 -11.03 14.07
C LEU A 66 -5.40 -12.19 14.86
N ALA A 67 -5.56 -13.36 14.24
CA ALA A 67 -6.06 -14.55 14.92
C ALA A 67 -5.13 -15.00 16.05
N ARG A 68 -3.81 -14.86 15.86
CA ARG A 68 -2.81 -15.12 16.89
C ARG A 68 -2.93 -14.12 18.05
N LEU A 69 -3.01 -12.81 17.77
CA LEU A 69 -3.18 -11.79 18.80
C LEU A 69 -4.44 -12.01 19.65
N LYS A 70 -5.56 -12.34 18.99
CA LYS A 70 -6.81 -12.70 19.68
C LYS A 70 -6.63 -13.91 20.58
N ARG A 71 -5.96 -14.96 20.11
CA ARG A 71 -5.76 -16.20 20.86
C ARG A 71 -4.80 -16.04 22.05
N GLU A 72 -3.67 -15.36 21.83
CA GLU A 72 -2.58 -15.26 22.82
C GLU A 72 -2.81 -14.14 23.85
N HIS A 73 -3.50 -13.08 23.45
CA HIS A 73 -3.66 -11.87 24.28
C HIS A 73 -5.11 -11.44 24.48
N GLY A 74 -6.09 -12.09 23.82
CA GLY A 74 -7.49 -11.72 23.94
C GLY A 74 -7.84 -10.37 23.31
N ILE A 75 -6.96 -9.82 22.46
CA ILE A 75 -7.13 -8.50 21.84
C ILE A 75 -7.55 -8.61 20.38
N GLU A 76 -8.38 -7.68 19.94
CA GLU A 76 -8.84 -7.55 18.55
C GLU A 76 -8.78 -6.08 18.12
N PRO A 77 -8.60 -5.81 16.82
CA PRO A 77 -8.64 -4.44 16.33
C PRO A 77 -10.05 -3.83 16.51
N PHE A 78 -10.08 -2.54 16.87
CA PHE A 78 -11.32 -1.75 16.90
C PHE A 78 -11.80 -1.36 15.50
N CYS A 79 -10.94 -1.48 14.49
CA CYS A 79 -11.27 -1.19 13.10
C CYS A 79 -12.35 -2.14 12.59
N LYS A 80 -13.42 -1.57 12.01
CA LYS A 80 -14.50 -2.30 11.35
C LYS A 80 -14.70 -1.75 9.93
N PRO A 81 -15.38 -2.48 9.02
CA PRO A 81 -15.83 -1.90 7.76
C PRO A 81 -16.54 -0.56 7.98
N GLY A 82 -16.24 0.45 7.16
CA GLY A 82 -16.73 1.83 7.32
C GLY A 82 -15.89 2.73 8.26
N CYS A 83 -14.86 2.20 8.92
CA CYS A 83 -13.87 3.02 9.63
C CYS A 83 -12.81 3.55 8.64
N SER A 84 -12.74 4.88 8.48
CA SER A 84 -11.86 5.55 7.51
C SER A 84 -10.83 6.50 8.12
N TRP A 85 -10.64 6.47 9.45
CA TRP A 85 -9.74 7.42 10.12
C TRP A 85 -8.28 7.28 9.71
N CYS A 86 -7.84 6.08 9.30
CA CYS A 86 -6.51 5.89 8.72
C CYS A 86 -6.36 6.54 7.34
N CYS A 87 -7.45 6.81 6.62
CA CYS A 87 -7.41 7.49 5.31
C CYS A 87 -7.00 8.97 5.42
N PHE A 88 -6.92 9.55 6.62
CA PHE A 88 -6.39 10.88 6.85
C PHE A 88 -4.87 10.88 7.13
N GLN A 89 -4.26 9.69 7.16
CA GLN A 89 -2.82 9.53 7.24
C GLN A 89 -2.28 9.28 5.83
N MET A 90 -1.14 9.89 5.50
CA MET A 90 -0.48 9.64 4.22
C MET A 90 0.21 8.27 4.25
N PRO A 91 -0.12 7.34 3.35
CA PRO A 91 0.63 6.09 3.25
C PRO A 91 2.03 6.38 2.69
N GLY A 92 3.05 5.86 3.38
CA GLY A 92 4.46 5.94 2.99
C GLY A 92 5.10 4.56 2.91
N GLY A 93 6.32 4.49 2.37
CA GLY A 93 7.05 3.23 2.18
C GLY A 93 6.54 2.40 1.01
N MET A 94 5.92 3.04 0.02
CA MET A 94 5.39 2.40 -1.18
C MET A 94 6.51 1.89 -2.10
N SER A 95 6.29 0.72 -2.69
CA SER A 95 7.10 0.15 -3.77
C SER A 95 6.47 0.39 -5.15
N PHE A 96 7.28 0.25 -6.20
CA PHE A 96 6.86 0.35 -7.59
C PHE A 96 5.70 -0.60 -7.94
N VAL A 97 5.77 -1.85 -7.51
CA VAL A 97 4.73 -2.84 -7.81
C VAL A 97 3.41 -2.55 -7.09
N GLU A 98 3.44 -1.84 -5.95
CA GLU A 98 2.22 -1.32 -5.32
C GLU A 98 1.60 -0.20 -6.14
N TYR A 99 2.40 0.69 -6.73
CA TYR A 99 1.88 1.71 -7.64
C TYR A 99 1.26 1.09 -8.89
N LEU A 100 1.92 0.12 -9.50
CA LEU A 100 1.39 -0.64 -10.64
C LEU A 100 0.03 -1.27 -10.32
N TYR A 101 -0.06 -1.99 -9.19
CA TYR A 101 -1.30 -2.67 -8.79
C TYR A 101 -2.42 -1.68 -8.43
N LEU A 102 -2.09 -0.59 -7.75
CA LEU A 102 -3.04 0.47 -7.43
C LEU A 102 -3.54 1.20 -8.69
N TYR A 103 -2.65 1.44 -9.64
CA TYR A 103 -2.95 2.10 -10.91
C TYR A 103 -3.90 1.27 -11.77
N GLU A 104 -3.70 -0.04 -11.82
CA GLU A 104 -4.66 -0.95 -12.44
C GLU A 104 -6.04 -0.87 -11.77
N GLY A 105 -6.06 -0.77 -10.44
CA GLY A 105 -7.29 -0.57 -9.67
C GLY A 105 -8.04 0.71 -10.05
N ILE A 106 -7.32 1.80 -10.30
CA ILE A 106 -7.88 3.08 -10.76
C ILE A 106 -8.68 2.86 -12.05
N TRP A 107 -8.06 2.25 -13.06
CA TRP A 107 -8.66 2.05 -14.37
C TRP A 107 -9.82 1.04 -14.36
N ARG A 108 -9.79 0.05 -13.47
CA ARG A 108 -10.90 -0.92 -13.34
C ARG A 108 -12.14 -0.35 -12.67
N GLN A 109 -12.02 0.69 -11.85
CA GLN A 109 -13.15 1.19 -11.04
C GLN A 109 -13.83 2.46 -11.56
N ARG A 110 -13.10 3.34 -12.27
CA ARG A 110 -13.60 4.59 -12.85
C ARG A 110 -12.70 4.94 -14.06
N PRO A 111 -13.10 5.84 -14.98
CA PRO A 111 -12.10 6.47 -15.84
C PRO A 111 -11.05 7.19 -14.98
N GLY A 112 -9.77 7.02 -15.29
CA GLY A 112 -8.65 7.49 -14.46
C GLY A 112 -8.58 9.00 -14.21
N ASN A 113 -9.30 9.80 -15.01
CA ASN A 113 -9.35 11.26 -14.92
C ASN A 113 -9.91 11.80 -13.59
N LEU A 114 -10.88 11.11 -12.97
CA LEU A 114 -11.43 11.55 -11.68
C LEU A 114 -10.36 11.49 -10.58
N TYR A 115 -9.56 10.43 -10.56
CA TYR A 115 -8.53 10.25 -9.55
C TYR A 115 -7.33 11.17 -9.78
N LEU A 116 -6.98 11.50 -11.03
CA LEU A 116 -5.94 12.48 -11.32
C LEU A 116 -6.25 13.84 -10.69
N ALA A 117 -7.47 14.36 -10.86
CA ALA A 117 -7.88 15.62 -10.26
C ALA A 117 -7.78 15.58 -8.73
N ARG A 118 -8.25 14.50 -8.10
CA ARG A 118 -8.13 14.32 -6.64
C ARG A 118 -6.67 14.20 -6.19
N LEU A 119 -5.82 13.51 -6.94
CA LEU A 119 -4.39 13.38 -6.62
C LEU A 119 -3.69 14.74 -6.70
N LEU A 120 -3.96 15.54 -7.74
CA LEU A 120 -3.41 16.89 -7.91
C LEU A 120 -3.87 17.84 -6.80
N ASP A 121 -5.14 17.78 -6.41
CA ASP A 121 -5.66 18.55 -5.28
C ASP A 121 -4.89 18.23 -3.99
N ARG A 122 -4.60 16.95 -3.75
CA ARG A 122 -3.80 16.49 -2.59
C ARG A 122 -2.32 16.81 -2.72
N SER A 123 -1.75 16.83 -3.92
CA SER A 123 -0.32 17.09 -4.14
C SER A 123 0.08 18.52 -3.79
N SER A 124 -0.87 19.47 -3.90
CA SER A 124 -0.70 20.86 -3.43
C SER A 124 -0.24 20.93 -1.96
N HIS A 125 -0.55 19.91 -1.17
CA HIS A 125 -0.16 19.84 0.23
C HIS A 125 1.30 19.45 0.47
N PHE A 126 2.03 19.04 -0.57
CA PHE A 126 3.43 18.57 -0.49
C PHE A 126 4.44 19.58 -1.04
N ALA A 127 3.99 20.68 -1.66
CA ALA A 127 4.86 21.67 -2.31
C ALA A 127 5.83 22.40 -1.34
N THR A 128 5.71 22.19 -0.03
CA THR A 128 6.51 22.90 1.00
C THR A 128 7.59 22.03 1.67
N GLY A 129 7.68 20.73 1.36
CA GLY A 129 8.65 19.80 1.96
C GLY A 129 9.83 19.54 1.05
N GLY A 130 10.89 20.35 1.16
CA GLY A 130 12.11 20.24 0.34
C GLY A 130 12.80 18.87 0.40
N ALA A 131 13.66 18.65 -0.60
CA ALA A 131 14.36 17.42 -0.99
C ALA A 131 15.37 16.84 0.04
N ASN A 132 14.98 16.74 1.32
CA ASN A 132 15.82 16.15 2.36
C ASN A 132 15.33 14.74 2.72
N HIS A 133 16.13 13.74 2.36
CA HIS A 133 15.81 12.30 2.42
C HIS A 133 16.16 11.65 3.78
N GLY A 134 15.87 12.33 4.89
CA GLY A 134 16.05 11.77 6.25
C GLY A 134 14.73 11.28 6.86
N LEU A 135 14.81 10.31 7.79
CA LEU A 135 13.65 9.80 8.56
C LEU A 135 12.89 10.92 9.29
N ASP A 136 13.60 11.89 9.85
CA ASP A 136 12.98 13.04 10.53
C ASP A 136 12.17 13.93 9.58
N CYS A 137 12.65 14.09 8.34
CA CYS A 137 11.92 14.82 7.31
C CYS A 137 10.64 14.07 6.90
N GLN A 138 10.71 12.74 6.77
CA GLN A 138 9.54 11.92 6.46
C GLN A 138 8.47 12.02 7.55
N ASN A 139 8.86 11.90 8.82
CA ASN A 139 7.92 12.04 9.94
C ASN A 139 7.26 13.42 9.98
N LYS A 140 8.02 14.48 9.67
CA LYS A 140 7.48 15.83 9.56
C LYS A 140 6.44 15.94 8.44
N ILE A 141 6.73 15.45 7.24
CA ILE A 141 5.79 15.46 6.11
C ILE A 141 4.50 14.70 6.45
N LEU A 142 4.64 13.52 7.08
CA LEU A 142 3.48 12.71 7.50
C LEU A 142 2.63 13.44 8.55
N GLY A 143 3.27 14.10 9.52
CA GLY A 143 2.59 14.91 10.54
C GLY A 143 1.87 16.13 9.97
N GLU A 144 2.52 16.86 9.06
CA GLU A 144 1.92 18.00 8.36
C GLU A 144 0.71 17.58 7.52
N TYR A 145 0.80 16.46 6.80
CA TYR A 145 -0.34 15.93 6.06
C TYR A 145 -1.51 15.57 6.98
N PHE A 146 -1.24 14.88 8.09
CA PHE A 146 -2.26 14.53 9.07
C PHE A 146 -2.94 15.76 9.68
N ALA A 147 -2.15 16.81 9.99
CA ALA A 147 -2.66 18.07 10.54
C ALA A 147 -3.59 18.82 9.57
N LYS A 148 -3.42 18.65 8.26
CA LYS A 148 -4.31 19.23 7.23
C LYS A 148 -5.69 18.55 7.18
N LYS A 149 -5.89 17.44 7.90
CA LYS A 149 -7.15 16.67 7.95
C LYS A 149 -7.67 16.32 6.55
N CYS A 150 -6.74 16.11 5.62
CA CYS A 150 -7.07 15.89 4.23
C CYS A 150 -7.24 14.39 3.95
N PRO A 151 -8.43 13.94 3.49
CA PRO A 151 -8.65 12.52 3.25
C PRO A 151 -7.87 12.04 2.02
N CYS A 152 -7.50 10.76 2.03
CA CYS A 152 -6.93 10.04 0.89
C CYS A 152 -7.78 10.26 -0.38
N PRO A 153 -7.16 10.44 -1.57
CA PRO A 153 -7.89 10.66 -2.83
C PRO A 153 -8.87 9.54 -3.19
N PHE A 154 -8.70 8.34 -2.61
CA PHE A 154 -9.55 7.17 -2.84
C PHE A 154 -10.67 7.01 -1.82
N LEU A 155 -10.77 7.87 -0.80
CA LEU A 155 -11.86 7.77 0.17
C LEU A 155 -13.16 8.30 -0.45
N ASN A 156 -14.19 7.46 -0.48
CA ASN A 156 -15.56 7.95 -0.62
C ASN A 156 -15.99 8.53 0.73
N ASN A 157 -16.10 9.87 0.82
CA ASN A 157 -16.39 10.57 2.06
C ASN A 157 -17.79 10.27 2.60
N ASP A 158 -18.75 9.98 1.73
CA ASP A 158 -20.14 9.69 2.12
C ASP A 158 -20.26 8.26 2.68
N ALA A 159 -19.64 7.30 2.00
CA ALA A 159 -19.69 5.89 2.40
C ALA A 159 -18.67 5.53 3.49
N GLY A 160 -17.63 6.34 3.70
CA GLY A 160 -16.53 6.02 4.61
C GLY A 160 -15.69 4.82 4.17
N ILE A 161 -15.69 4.51 2.87
CA ILE A 161 -15.03 3.33 2.30
C ILE A 161 -14.07 3.77 1.20
N CYS A 162 -12.89 3.15 1.15
CA CYS A 162 -11.95 3.34 0.05
C CYS A 162 -12.56 2.78 -1.24
N GLU A 163 -12.70 3.59 -2.28
CA GLU A 163 -13.15 3.13 -3.59
C GLU A 163 -12.20 2.02 -4.08
N LEU A 164 -10.89 2.22 -3.95
CA LEU A 164 -9.88 1.22 -4.32
C LEU A 164 -9.56 0.19 -3.22
N TYR A 165 -10.52 -0.20 -2.37
CA TYR A 165 -10.26 -1.07 -1.21
C TYR A 165 -9.50 -2.36 -1.55
N ARG A 166 -9.86 -3.00 -2.67
CA ARG A 166 -9.20 -4.22 -3.18
C ARG A 166 -7.75 -3.98 -3.58
N TYR A 167 -7.40 -2.79 -4.04
CA TYR A 167 -6.07 -2.44 -4.59
C TYR A 167 -5.20 -1.68 -3.59
N ARG A 168 -5.61 -1.64 -2.33
CA ARG A 168 -4.90 -0.89 -1.29
C ARG A 168 -3.44 -1.33 -1.16
N PRO A 169 -2.52 -0.40 -0.90
CA PRO A 169 -1.12 -0.71 -0.65
C PRO A 169 -0.89 -1.56 0.60
N ILE A 170 0.31 -2.13 0.74
CA ILE A 170 0.74 -2.98 1.86
C ILE A 170 0.50 -2.26 3.19
N VAL A 171 1.00 -1.03 3.31
CA VAL A 171 0.84 -0.22 4.53
C VAL A 171 -0.62 -0.02 4.93
N CYS A 172 -1.55 0.11 3.97
CA CYS A 172 -2.97 0.25 4.25
C CYS A 172 -3.65 -1.07 4.65
N ARG A 173 -3.15 -2.21 4.16
CA ARG A 173 -3.66 -3.56 4.51
C ARG A 173 -3.18 -4.01 5.88
N SER A 174 -1.97 -3.60 6.24
CA SER A 174 -1.29 -4.04 7.46
C SER A 174 -1.53 -3.13 8.66
N HIS A 175 -2.25 -2.02 8.51
CA HIS A 175 -2.47 -1.03 9.57
C HIS A 175 -3.76 -1.30 10.36
N TYR A 176 -3.62 -1.57 11.66
CA TYR A 176 -4.74 -1.87 12.55
C TYR A 176 -4.68 -1.01 13.83
N SER A 177 -5.83 -0.48 14.26
CA SER A 177 -5.94 0.17 15.57
C SER A 177 -6.51 -0.76 16.62
N PHE A 178 -5.86 -0.82 17.78
CA PHE A 178 -6.29 -1.54 18.98
C PHE A 178 -6.82 -0.60 20.06
N SER A 179 -7.17 0.63 19.67
CA SER A 179 -7.76 1.64 20.53
C SER A 179 -9.09 2.14 19.96
N PRO A 180 -10.02 2.66 20.79
CA PRO A 180 -11.29 3.21 20.31
C PRO A 180 -11.13 4.19 19.14
N PRO A 181 -12.00 4.15 18.11
CA PRO A 181 -11.87 4.96 16.89
C PRO A 181 -11.73 6.47 17.11
N ARG A 182 -12.28 7.00 18.21
CA ARG A 182 -12.12 8.42 18.59
C ARG A 182 -10.65 8.84 18.64
N PHE A 183 -9.74 7.97 19.06
CA PHE A 183 -8.31 8.31 19.13
C PHE A 183 -7.62 8.32 17.77
N CYS A 184 -8.27 7.77 16.73
CA CYS A 184 -7.75 7.82 15.37
C CYS A 184 -8.18 9.07 14.60
N ARG A 185 -9.16 9.82 15.11
CA ARG A 185 -9.73 10.97 14.40
C ARG A 185 -8.72 12.12 14.33
N PRO A 186 -8.57 12.78 13.18
CA PRO A 186 -7.60 13.87 13.01
C PRO A 186 -7.99 15.16 13.75
N ASP A 187 -9.23 15.29 14.22
CA ASP A 187 -9.74 16.45 14.96
C ASP A 187 -9.69 16.30 16.49
N GLN A 188 -9.26 15.15 17.01
CA GLN A 188 -9.26 14.87 18.45
C GLN A 188 -7.91 15.24 19.09
N GLN A 189 -7.95 15.75 20.33
CA GLN A 189 -6.75 16.16 21.06
C GLN A 189 -5.99 14.98 21.69
N GLU A 190 -6.65 13.83 21.82
CA GLU A 190 -6.10 12.63 22.46
C GLU A 190 -5.53 11.60 21.46
N THR A 191 -5.09 12.04 20.28
CA THR A 191 -4.51 11.14 19.25
C THR A 191 -3.27 10.40 19.74
N TRP A 192 -2.58 10.90 20.75
CA TRP A 192 -1.46 10.22 21.43
C TRP A 192 -1.87 8.93 22.16
N ARG A 193 -3.17 8.75 22.46
CA ARG A 193 -3.71 7.50 23.06
C ARG A 193 -3.96 6.40 22.03
N ARG A 194 -3.75 6.71 20.74
CA ARG A 194 -3.96 5.78 19.65
C ARG A 194 -2.96 4.63 19.73
N GLN A 195 -3.47 3.41 19.78
CA GLN A 195 -2.66 2.20 19.71
C GLN A 195 -2.78 1.63 18.30
N ILE A 196 -1.67 1.64 17.56
CA ILE A 196 -1.58 1.11 16.20
C ILE A 196 -0.62 -0.08 16.21
N VAL A 197 -0.99 -1.12 15.49
CA VAL A 197 -0.12 -2.23 15.11
C VAL A 197 -0.07 -2.26 13.59
N ASN A 198 1.14 -2.16 13.04
CA ASN A 198 1.39 -2.47 11.64
C ASN A 198 1.91 -3.91 11.56
N ILE A 199 1.23 -4.77 10.81
CA ILE A 199 1.68 -6.15 10.58
C ILE A 199 2.75 -6.11 9.50
N GLU A 200 3.99 -6.34 9.92
CA GLU A 200 5.13 -6.32 9.01
C GLU A 200 5.30 -7.65 8.29
N GLN A 201 5.63 -7.58 7.01
CA GLN A 201 6.12 -8.72 6.25
C GLN A 201 7.55 -9.12 6.68
N SER A 202 8.00 -10.31 6.26
CA SER A 202 9.37 -10.73 6.51
C SER A 202 10.37 -9.82 5.80
N VAL A 203 11.58 -9.73 6.36
CA VAL A 203 12.69 -8.95 5.78
C VAL A 203 12.97 -9.35 4.34
N MET A 204 12.83 -10.64 4.00
CA MET A 204 13.03 -11.15 2.65
C MET A 204 12.00 -10.59 1.66
N VAL A 205 10.73 -10.50 2.04
CA VAL A 205 9.69 -9.87 1.20
C VAL A 205 10.04 -8.39 0.97
N SER A 206 10.41 -7.66 2.02
CA SER A 206 10.81 -6.26 1.90
C SER A 206 12.04 -6.08 1.00
N GLN A 207 13.04 -6.96 1.11
CA GLN A 207 14.21 -6.95 0.23
C GLN A 207 13.85 -7.22 -1.23
N MET A 208 12.91 -8.13 -1.49
CA MET A 208 12.43 -8.40 -2.85
C MET A 208 11.70 -7.19 -3.46
N LEU A 209 10.83 -6.52 -2.69
CA LEU A 209 10.18 -5.28 -3.14
C LEU A 209 11.22 -4.19 -3.49
N LEU A 210 12.20 -3.98 -2.61
CA LEU A 210 13.31 -3.06 -2.87
C LEU A 210 14.15 -3.47 -4.09
N SER A 211 14.29 -4.77 -4.37
CA SER A 211 15.02 -5.25 -5.55
C SER A 211 14.28 -4.96 -6.86
N LEU A 212 12.94 -4.97 -6.83
CA LEU A 212 12.07 -4.60 -7.95
C LEU A 212 12.14 -3.09 -8.21
N ASP A 213 12.12 -2.27 -7.16
CA ASP A 213 12.27 -0.81 -7.28
C ASP A 213 13.59 -0.42 -7.97
N LYS A 214 14.66 -1.20 -7.74
CA LYS A 214 15.98 -0.99 -8.36
C LYS A 214 16.03 -1.33 -9.85
N LEU A 215 15.03 -2.00 -10.40
CA LEU A 215 14.97 -2.24 -11.86
C LEU A 215 14.61 -0.95 -12.61
N LEU A 216 13.87 -0.04 -11.99
CA LEU A 216 13.53 1.23 -12.63
C LEU A 216 14.78 2.11 -12.79
N PRO A 217 14.93 2.81 -13.93
CA PRO A 217 16.05 3.74 -14.13
C PRO A 217 15.91 5.04 -13.32
N PHE A 218 14.79 5.23 -12.62
CA PHE A 218 14.50 6.36 -11.75
C PHE A 218 13.87 5.88 -10.44
N ARG A 219 13.79 6.77 -9.45
CA ARG A 219 13.11 6.49 -8.18
C ARG A 219 11.80 7.24 -8.12
N LEU A 220 10.73 6.52 -7.86
CA LEU A 220 9.45 7.11 -7.47
C LEU A 220 9.50 7.53 -6.00
N SER A 221 8.74 8.56 -5.65
CA SER A 221 8.49 8.90 -4.25
C SER A 221 7.88 7.71 -3.51
N GLN A 222 8.26 7.52 -2.25
CA GLN A 222 7.71 6.45 -1.41
C GLN A 222 6.39 6.84 -0.73
N PHE A 223 5.91 8.07 -0.94
CA PHE A 223 4.60 8.52 -0.45
C PHE A 223 3.54 8.35 -1.52
N LEU A 224 2.37 7.83 -1.11
CA LEU A 224 1.29 7.44 -2.01
C LEU A 224 0.91 8.51 -3.04
N VAL A 225 0.65 9.74 -2.61
CA VAL A 225 0.14 10.79 -3.51
C VAL A 225 1.21 11.23 -4.53
N PRO A 226 2.39 11.72 -4.12
CA PRO A 226 3.40 12.14 -5.10
C PRO A 226 3.92 10.97 -5.95
N GLY A 227 4.15 9.79 -5.36
CA GLY A 227 4.68 8.65 -6.12
C GLY A 227 3.69 8.08 -7.12
N LEU A 228 2.40 8.04 -6.78
CA LEU A 228 1.37 7.62 -7.74
C LEU A 228 1.14 8.68 -8.83
N LEU A 229 1.28 9.98 -8.53
CA LEU A 229 1.25 11.01 -9.56
C LEU A 229 2.42 10.90 -10.53
N GLU A 230 3.64 10.71 -10.01
CA GLU A 230 4.83 10.45 -10.82
C GLU A 230 4.62 9.21 -11.70
N PHE A 231 4.11 8.13 -11.13
CA PHE A 231 3.78 6.92 -11.88
C PHE A 231 2.71 7.16 -12.96
N MET A 232 1.59 7.77 -12.59
CA MET A 232 0.45 8.02 -13.48
C MET A 232 0.83 8.95 -14.63
N VAL A 233 1.54 10.03 -14.36
CA VAL A 233 1.82 11.10 -15.33
C VAL A 233 3.12 10.86 -16.07
N ASN A 234 4.22 10.57 -15.36
CA ASN A 234 5.55 10.52 -15.96
C ASN A 234 5.89 9.14 -16.53
N VAL A 235 5.33 8.06 -15.96
CA VAL A 235 5.56 6.69 -16.45
C VAL A 235 4.47 6.28 -17.43
N MET A 236 3.20 6.38 -17.03
CA MET A 236 2.09 5.87 -17.83
C MET A 236 1.49 6.90 -18.81
N GLY A 237 1.82 8.20 -18.67
CA GLY A 237 1.23 9.25 -19.51
C GLY A 237 -0.30 9.31 -19.42
N CYS A 238 -0.86 8.99 -18.26
CA CYS A 238 -2.31 8.89 -18.01
C CYS A 238 -3.04 7.91 -18.93
N ARG A 239 -2.36 6.85 -19.41
CA ARG A 239 -2.95 5.76 -20.19
C ARG A 239 -3.07 4.48 -19.35
N PRO A 240 -4.09 3.64 -19.58
CA PRO A 240 -4.15 2.33 -18.92
C PRO A 240 -2.93 1.48 -19.26
N ILE A 241 -2.62 0.52 -18.39
CA ILE A 241 -1.62 -0.51 -18.70
C ILE A 241 -2.18 -1.39 -19.82
N GLU A 242 -1.39 -1.61 -20.87
CA GLU A 242 -1.75 -2.53 -21.94
C GLU A 242 -1.33 -3.95 -21.55
N TRP A 243 -2.30 -4.74 -21.09
CA TRP A 243 -2.04 -6.13 -20.70
C TRP A 243 -1.97 -7.03 -21.94
N LEU A 244 -0.79 -7.62 -22.17
CA LEU A 244 -0.54 -8.58 -23.23
C LEU A 244 -0.86 -10.00 -22.72
N GLU A 245 -1.47 -10.84 -23.55
CA GLU A 245 -1.59 -12.27 -23.24
C GLU A 245 -0.19 -12.92 -23.25
N ASP A 246 0.00 -13.89 -22.35
CA ASP A 246 1.28 -14.60 -22.16
C ASP A 246 1.63 -15.53 -23.34
#